data_AF-A0A392W5Q9-F1
#
_entry.id   AF-A0A392W5Q9-F1
#
_cell.length_a   1.000
_cell.length_b   1.000
_cell.length_c   1.000
_cell.angle_alpha   90.00
_cell.angle_beta   90.00
_cell.angle_gamma   90.00
#
_symmetry.space_group_name_H-M   'P 1'
#
loop_
_entity.id
_entity.type
_entity.pdbx_description
1 polymer ?
#
loop_
_entity_poly.entity_id
_entity_poly.type
_entity_poly.pdbx_seq_one_letter_code
_entity_poly.pdbx_strand_id
1 'polypeptide(L)' 'MGVNGIAIRWEVFKREFLRQYFPSYVKNKKVIEFMELKQGNMSVADYAAKF' A
#
# COMPACT_ATOMS: atom_id res chain seq x y z
N MET A 1 -9.19 -5.13 36.35
CA MET A 1 -8.01 -4.38 35.87
C MET A 1 -8.05 -4.40 34.35
N GLY A 2 -8.73 -3.42 33.73
CA GLY A 2 -8.79 -3.31 32.28
C GLY A 2 -7.51 -2.63 31.79
N VAL A 3 -6.81 -3.26 30.86
CA VAL A 3 -5.63 -2.70 30.18
C VAL A 3 -5.98 -1.31 29.64
N ASN A 4 -5.41 -0.28 30.26
CA ASN A 4 -5.38 1.08 29.71
C ASN A 4 -4.65 0.99 28.36
N GLY A 5 -5.42 0.83 27.28
CA GLY A 5 -4.89 0.85 25.93
C GLY A 5 -4.13 2.15 25.75
N ILE A 6 -2.81 2.05 25.57
CA ILE A 6 -1.96 3.21 25.30
C ILE A 6 -2.53 3.85 24.04
N ALA A 7 -3.10 5.04 24.16
CA ALA A 7 -3.58 5.79 23.00
C ALA A 7 -2.36 6.12 22.13
N ILE A 8 -2.19 5.35 21.05
CA ILE A 8 -1.13 5.59 20.07
C ILE A 8 -1.56 6.80 19.24
N ARG A 9 -0.72 7.84 19.19
CA ARG A 9 -0.91 8.96 18.27
C ARG A 9 -1.04 8.46 16.84
N TRP A 10 -2.01 8.96 16.10
CA TRP A 10 -2.34 8.50 14.75
C TRP A 10 -1.12 8.47 13.80
N GLU A 11 -0.20 9.42 13.96
CA GLU A 11 1.03 9.54 13.20
C GLU A 11 1.99 8.37 13.46
N VAL A 12 2.08 7.92 14.71
CA VAL A 12 2.92 6.80 15.12
C VAL A 12 2.34 5.49 14.58
N PHE A 13 1.01 5.31 14.70
CA PHE A 13 0.33 4.16 14.13
C PHE A 13 0.55 4.07 12.62
N LYS A 14 0.32 5.15 11.87
CA LYS A 14 0.54 5.18 10.42
C LYS A 14 1.97 4.81 10.03
N ARG A 15 2.97 5.35 10.72
CA ARG A 15 4.37 5.06 10.42
C ARG A 15 4.69 3.58 10.63
N GLU A 16 4.34 3.02 11.78
CA GLU A 16 4.63 1.62 12.10
C GLU A 16 3.81 0.66 11.21
N PHE A 17 2.55 0.97 10.94
CA PHE A 17 1.70 0.21 10.03
C PHE A 17 2.29 0.15 8.62
N LEU A 18 2.65 1.30 8.06
CA LEU A 18 3.27 1.36 6.73
C LEU A 18 4.62 0.64 6.70
N ARG A 19 5.43 0.73 7.76
CA ARG A 19 6.71 0.02 7.86
C ARG A 19 6.53 -1.50 7.88
N GLN A 20 5.55 -1.99 8.64
CA GLN A 20 5.29 -3.41 8.84
C GLN A 20 4.62 -4.07 7.63
N TYR A 21 3.64 -3.39 7.02
CA TYR A 21 2.79 -3.98 5.99
C TYR A 21 3.10 -3.49 4.57
N PHE A 22 3.86 -2.40 4.43
CA PHE A 22 4.35 -1.91 3.14
C PHE A 22 5.88 -1.80 3.12
N PRO A 23 6.60 -2.94 3.24
CA PRO A 23 8.05 -2.96 3.03
C PRO A 23 8.41 -2.30 1.70
N SER A 24 9.59 -1.69 1.64
CA SER A 24 10.16 -1.14 0.41
C SER A 24 10.10 -2.14 -0.76
N TYR A 25 10.20 -3.44 -0.47
CA TYR A 25 10.01 -4.52 -1.44
C TYR A 25 8.62 -4.54 -2.09
N VAL A 26 7.54 -4.39 -1.32
CA VAL A 26 6.16 -4.37 -1.85
C VAL A 26 5.94 -3.11 -2.70
N LYS A 27 6.50 -1.97 -2.27
CA LYS A 27 6.47 -0.73 -3.06
C LYS A 27 7.24 -0.89 -4.37
N ASN A 28 8.46 -1.43 -4.32
CA ASN A 28 9.28 -1.66 -5.52
C ASN A 28 8.62 -2.66 -6.46
N LYS A 29 8.00 -3.72 -5.94
CA LYS A 29 7.24 -4.68 -6.73
C LYS A 29 6.05 -4.02 -7.43
N LYS A 30 5.30 -3.16 -6.74
CA LYS A 30 4.19 -2.39 -7.34
C LYS A 30 4.66 -1.37 -8.37
N VAL A 31 5.81 -0.74 -8.18
CA VAL A 31 6.43 0.16 -9.17
C VAL A 31 6.88 -0.61 -10.41
N ILE A 32 7.50 -1.78 -10.24
CA ILE A 32 7.87 -2.66 -11.36
C ILE A 32 6.61 -3.15 -12.08
N GLU A 33 5.59 -3.61 -11.34
CA GLU A 33 4.28 -3.99 -11.90
C GLU A 33 3.67 -2.83 -12.69
N PHE A 34 3.73 -1.59 -12.20
CA PHE A 34 3.28 -0.39 -12.91
C PHE A 34 4.12 -0.05 -14.15
N MET A 35 5.44 -0.23 -14.09
CA MET A 35 6.34 -0.01 -15.23
C MET A 35 6.17 -1.09 -16.32
N GLU A 36 5.89 -2.34 -15.92
CA GLU A 36 5.66 -3.49 -16.79
C GLU A 36 4.22 -3.57 -17.28
N LEU A 37 3.30 -2.80 -16.68
CA LEU A 37 1.91 -2.65 -17.11
C LEU A 37 1.89 -1.92 -18.47
N LYS A 38 2.19 -2.68 -19.52
CA LYS A 38 1.82 -2.33 -20.88
C LYS A 38 0.32 -2.46 -20.98
N GLN A 39 -0.34 -1.40 -21.44
CA GLN A 39 -1.79 -1.32 -21.63
C GLN A 39 -2.37 -2.56 -22.34
N GLY A 40 -1.58 -3.27 -23.16
CA GLY A 40 -2.05 -4.42 -23.92
C GLY A 40 -3.28 -4.02 -24.75
N ASN A 41 -4.25 -4.90 -24.89
CA ASN A 41 -5.55 -4.56 -25.49
C ASN A 41 -6.55 -3.93 -24.50
N MET A 42 -6.17 -3.66 -23.25
CA MET A 42 -7.10 -3.05 -22.28
C MET A 42 -7.25 -1.55 -22.53
N SER A 43 -8.46 -1.03 -22.37
CA SER A 43 -8.63 0.43 -22.35
C SER A 43 -8.05 1.02 -21.06
N VAL A 44 -7.68 2.30 -21.09
CA VAL A 44 -7.21 3.03 -19.90
C VAL A 44 -8.27 3.01 -18.79
N ALA A 45 -9.56 2.99 -19.13
CA ALA A 45 -10.66 2.92 -18.18
C ALA A 45 -10.73 1.55 -17.47
N ASP A 46 -10.60 0.44 -18.21
CA ASP A 46 -10.62 -0.91 -17.64
C ASP A 46 -9.43 -1.16 -16.70
N TYR A 47 -8.30 -0.55 -17.04
CA TYR A 47 -7.11 -0.59 -16.20
C TYR A 47 -7.33 0.16 -14.88
N ALA A 48 -7.85 1.38 -14.96
CA ALA A 48 -8.12 2.22 -13.78
C ALA A 48 -9.19 1.63 -12.85
N ALA A 49 -10.08 0.79 -13.37
CA ALA A 49 -11.06 0.06 -12.57
C ALA A 49 -10.46 -1.15 -11.83
N LYS A 50 -9.32 -1.69 -12.28
CA LYS A 50 -8.73 -2.94 -11.77
C LYS A 50 -7.69 -2.72 -10.65
N PHE A 51 -6.96 -1.60 -10.69
CA PHE A 51 -5.85 -1.29 -9.79
C PHE A 51 -6.12 0.00 -9.02
#